data_AF-A0A851HTN1-F1
#
_entry.id   AF-A0A851HTN1-F1
#
_cell.length_a   1.000
_cell.length_b   1.000
_cell.length_c   1.000
_cell.angle_alpha   90.00
_cell.angle_beta   90.00
_cell.angle_gamma   90.00
#
_symmetry.space_group_name_H-M   'P 1'
#
loop_
_entity.id
_entity.type
_entity.pdbx_description
1 polymer ?
#
loop_
_entity_poly.entity_id
_entity_poly.type
_entity_poly.pdbx_seq_one_letter_code
_entity_poly.pdbx_strand_id
1 'polypeptide(L)'
;MAVTWFRKLGNQAPVPVFPLVGKNGEAALEALHLSPAVTIVQSPKQARALAVLGCIDHQDQPAFRRVHDQVPAPRVTGWCSTMALPKELSDTAVVVASADQLGTQVQQAVHALDAGQRRSDPNLCPDEPPAPWKGVGDGHGGEGMMGGKPYGRPMAMPEDDLRDGLQLDPLAFSFGPFSSLLPPGMVAKVRLHGDVIAGWEIASQPYELTLPSVFFQALEQPVAIEELELARAAFHLRRLAGALQVNGLGAHARRLRHKVAGLTCGQTLTEVANAHILESLRWVAGADKGVVHHESQVRLRGPAARATGDPRDARLNDPAYAALGFEPVVQQQGNCAARWKQWRDEAGQALALAAAAAETQAMSSPYGAVESPVGELTTSTPPADISDLLPSMLIGLEWSEAMSVLASLDVPAVRYADVMQVQGGGAL
;
A
#
# COMPACT_ATOMS: atom_id res chain seq x y z
N MET A 1 -9.42 -39.05 -19.13
CA MET A 1 -10.57 -38.41 -18.45
C MET A 1 -10.19 -37.70 -17.16
N ALA A 2 -9.39 -38.30 -16.25
CA ALA A 2 -8.95 -37.63 -15.01
C ALA A 2 -8.09 -36.36 -15.26
N VAL A 3 -7.13 -36.41 -16.19
CA VAL A 3 -6.27 -35.26 -16.56
C VAL A 3 -7.08 -34.09 -17.11
N THR A 4 -8.17 -34.37 -17.84
CA THR A 4 -9.08 -33.34 -18.38
C THR A 4 -9.94 -32.68 -17.30
N TRP A 5 -10.25 -33.40 -16.23
CA TRP A 5 -11.03 -32.90 -15.10
C TRP A 5 -10.16 -32.08 -14.13
N PHE A 6 -8.94 -32.54 -13.82
CA PHE A 6 -7.95 -31.75 -13.08
C PHE A 6 -7.57 -30.47 -13.83
N ARG A 7 -7.47 -30.50 -15.16
CA ARG A 7 -7.21 -29.29 -15.97
C ARG A 7 -8.39 -28.32 -15.94
N LYS A 8 -9.64 -28.82 -15.97
CA LYS A 8 -10.84 -27.97 -15.84
C LYS A 8 -10.96 -27.34 -14.45
N LEU A 9 -10.67 -28.09 -13.39
CA LEU A 9 -10.69 -27.57 -12.01
C LEU A 9 -9.51 -26.60 -11.74
N GLY A 10 -8.32 -26.91 -12.27
CA GLY A 10 -7.17 -25.99 -12.24
C GLY A 10 -7.47 -24.67 -12.95
N ASN A 11 -8.19 -24.72 -14.08
CA ASN A 11 -8.66 -23.54 -14.82
C ASN A 11 -9.79 -22.75 -14.12
N GLN A 12 -10.15 -23.07 -12.89
CA GLN A 12 -11.06 -22.27 -12.06
C GLN A 12 -10.38 -21.72 -10.81
N ALA A 13 -9.12 -22.10 -10.56
CA ALA A 13 -8.39 -21.63 -9.40
C ALA A 13 -8.01 -20.15 -9.57
N PRO A 14 -8.05 -19.35 -8.48
CA PRO A 14 -7.53 -17.99 -8.52
C PRO A 14 -6.03 -17.99 -8.81
N VAL A 15 -5.58 -17.10 -9.68
CA VAL A 15 -4.17 -16.97 -10.05
C VAL A 15 -3.41 -16.15 -9.00
N PRO A 16 -2.25 -16.60 -8.50
CA PRO A 16 -1.43 -15.79 -7.60
C PRO A 16 -0.81 -14.62 -8.37
N VAL A 17 -1.09 -13.39 -7.93
CA VAL A 17 -0.67 -12.14 -8.58
C VAL A 17 0.14 -11.29 -7.61
N PHE A 18 1.29 -10.79 -8.06
CA PHE A 18 2.04 -9.77 -7.33
C PHE A 18 1.73 -8.38 -7.91
N PRO A 19 1.16 -7.45 -7.13
CA PRO A 19 0.86 -6.10 -7.59
C PRO A 19 2.09 -5.20 -7.52
N LEU A 20 2.29 -4.41 -8.57
CA LEU A 20 3.22 -3.28 -8.61
C LEU A 20 2.40 -2.00 -8.63
N VAL A 21 2.40 -1.28 -7.51
CA VAL A 21 1.61 -0.06 -7.36
C VAL A 21 2.47 1.15 -7.69
N GLY A 22 2.10 1.83 -8.78
CA GLY A 22 2.58 3.14 -9.18
C GLY A 22 1.68 4.26 -8.66
N LYS A 23 1.98 5.49 -9.10
CA LYS A 23 1.12 6.67 -8.87
C LYS A 23 -0.29 6.41 -9.40
N ASN A 24 -1.30 6.77 -8.61
CA ASN A 24 -2.73 6.54 -8.92
C ASN A 24 -3.12 5.06 -9.08
N GLY A 25 -2.31 4.13 -8.54
CA GLY A 25 -2.57 2.69 -8.63
C GLY A 25 -3.49 2.14 -7.54
N GLU A 26 -3.85 2.93 -6.53
CA GLU A 26 -4.53 2.47 -5.32
C GLU A 26 -5.95 1.95 -5.61
N ALA A 27 -6.72 2.66 -6.43
CA ALA A 27 -8.05 2.21 -6.84
C ALA A 27 -7.99 0.89 -7.61
N ALA A 28 -6.97 0.74 -8.48
CA ALA A 28 -6.77 -0.49 -9.23
C ALA A 28 -6.31 -1.64 -8.33
N LEU A 29 -5.53 -1.36 -7.28
CA LEU A 29 -5.17 -2.35 -6.26
C LEU A 29 -6.40 -2.83 -5.49
N GLU A 30 -7.31 -1.92 -5.13
CA GLU A 30 -8.57 -2.31 -4.48
C GLU A 30 -9.43 -3.20 -5.38
N ALA A 31 -9.60 -2.84 -6.65
CA ALA A 31 -10.32 -3.67 -7.62
C ALA A 31 -9.69 -5.07 -7.74
N LEU A 32 -8.36 -5.15 -7.76
CA LEU A 32 -7.64 -6.42 -7.83
C LEU A 32 -7.84 -7.28 -6.57
N HIS A 33 -7.88 -6.69 -5.37
CA HIS A 33 -8.20 -7.41 -4.13
C HIS A 33 -9.62 -7.99 -4.11
N LEU A 34 -10.57 -7.34 -4.80
CA LEU A 34 -11.97 -7.75 -4.88
C LEU A 34 -12.20 -8.82 -5.95
N SER A 35 -11.27 -8.99 -6.88
CA SER A 35 -11.42 -9.95 -7.97
C SER A 35 -11.32 -11.39 -7.45
N PRO A 36 -12.33 -12.25 -7.65
CA PRO A 36 -12.25 -13.66 -7.26
C PRO A 36 -11.32 -14.48 -8.17
N ALA A 37 -10.94 -13.93 -9.32
CA ALA A 37 -10.09 -14.58 -10.31
C ALA A 37 -8.60 -14.65 -9.91
N VAL A 38 -8.20 -13.89 -8.88
CA VAL A 38 -6.80 -13.78 -8.44
C VAL A 38 -6.67 -13.88 -6.93
N THR A 39 -5.45 -14.17 -6.48
CA THR A 39 -5.03 -14.07 -5.08
C THR A 39 -3.78 -13.21 -5.02
N ILE A 40 -3.81 -12.14 -4.22
CA ILE A 40 -2.66 -11.27 -4.03
C ILE A 40 -1.61 -11.99 -3.18
N VAL A 41 -0.39 -12.07 -3.67
CA VAL A 41 0.77 -12.64 -2.95
C VAL A 41 1.73 -11.54 -2.49
N GLN A 42 2.52 -11.84 -1.46
CA GLN A 42 3.42 -10.86 -0.82
C GLN A 42 4.84 -10.87 -1.42
N SER A 43 5.14 -11.81 -2.32
CA SER A 43 6.44 -11.93 -2.97
C SER A 43 6.27 -12.21 -4.45
N PRO A 44 7.04 -11.57 -5.35
CA PRO A 44 7.02 -11.88 -6.77
C PRO A 44 7.36 -13.36 -7.03
N LYS A 45 8.20 -13.98 -6.18
CA LYS A 45 8.56 -15.41 -6.28
C LYS A 45 7.39 -16.37 -6.05
N GLN A 46 6.32 -15.91 -5.41
CA GLN A 46 5.10 -16.68 -5.17
C GLN A 46 4.05 -16.45 -6.27
N ALA A 47 4.29 -15.50 -7.18
CA ALA A 47 3.32 -15.11 -8.18
C ALA A 47 3.43 -15.95 -9.45
N ARG A 48 2.34 -16.01 -10.20
CA ARG A 48 2.29 -16.49 -11.58
C ARG A 48 2.12 -15.36 -12.58
N ALA A 49 1.58 -14.24 -12.11
CA ALA A 49 1.46 -13.03 -12.90
C ALA A 49 1.83 -11.79 -12.08
N LEU A 50 2.27 -10.76 -12.80
CA LEU A 50 2.55 -9.44 -12.29
C LEU A 50 1.41 -8.51 -12.71
N ALA A 51 0.96 -7.62 -11.84
CA ALA A 51 -0.04 -6.61 -12.19
C ALA A 51 0.56 -5.21 -11.99
N VAL A 52 0.76 -4.47 -13.08
CA VAL A 52 1.21 -3.07 -13.03
C VAL A 52 -0.01 -2.17 -12.90
N LEU A 53 -0.06 -1.40 -11.81
CA LEU A 53 -1.22 -0.60 -11.40
C LEU A 53 -0.80 0.87 -11.31
N GLY A 54 -1.31 1.73 -12.19
CA GLY A 54 -0.94 3.15 -12.22
C GLY A 54 0.43 3.42 -12.85
N CYS A 55 0.96 4.63 -12.68
CA CYS A 55 2.16 5.09 -13.37
C CYS A 55 3.43 4.86 -12.54
N ILE A 56 4.43 4.19 -13.12
CA ILE A 56 5.73 3.99 -12.47
C ILE A 56 6.67 5.11 -12.91
N ASP A 57 7.28 5.80 -11.95
CA ASP A 57 8.23 6.87 -12.25
C ASP A 57 9.45 6.35 -13.02
N HIS A 58 10.03 7.22 -13.84
CA HIS A 58 11.21 6.87 -14.64
C HIS A 58 12.36 6.32 -13.78
N GLN A 59 12.56 6.89 -12.58
CA GLN A 59 13.59 6.44 -11.63
C GLN A 59 13.36 5.01 -11.12
N ASP A 60 12.12 4.53 -11.12
CA ASP A 60 11.72 3.23 -10.59
C ASP A 60 11.60 2.14 -11.67
N GLN A 61 11.75 2.52 -12.96
CA GLN A 61 11.78 1.58 -14.09
C GLN A 61 12.81 0.45 -13.92
N PRO A 62 14.05 0.69 -13.44
CA PRO A 62 15.00 -0.38 -13.20
C PRO A 62 14.52 -1.35 -12.10
N ALA A 63 13.84 -0.84 -11.07
CA ALA A 63 13.27 -1.69 -10.03
C ALA A 63 12.10 -2.52 -10.57
N PHE A 64 11.27 -1.94 -11.43
CA PHE A 64 10.16 -2.64 -12.09
C PHE A 64 10.68 -3.84 -12.88
N ARG A 65 11.69 -3.62 -13.75
CA ARG A 65 12.30 -4.69 -14.54
C ARG A 65 12.85 -5.82 -13.66
N ARG A 66 13.53 -5.47 -12.56
CA ARG A 66 14.06 -6.45 -11.60
C ARG A 66 12.95 -7.27 -10.91
N VAL A 67 11.85 -6.63 -10.52
CA VAL A 67 10.74 -7.35 -9.85
C VAL A 67 9.98 -8.21 -10.85
N HIS A 68 9.76 -7.72 -12.06
CA HIS A 68 9.18 -8.51 -13.15
C HIS A 68 9.94 -9.83 -13.36
N ASP A 69 11.27 -9.77 -13.47
CA ASP A 69 12.11 -10.95 -13.70
C ASP A 69 12.24 -11.87 -12.47
N GLN A 70 11.84 -11.42 -11.28
CA GLN A 70 11.76 -12.26 -10.08
C GLN A 70 10.52 -13.14 -10.03
N VAL A 71 9.48 -12.83 -10.81
CA VAL A 71 8.34 -13.72 -10.97
C VAL A 71 8.86 -15.00 -11.67
N PRO A 72 8.50 -16.22 -11.26
CA PRO A 72 8.96 -17.45 -11.92
C PRO A 72 8.40 -17.60 -13.33
N ALA A 73 9.21 -18.15 -14.25
CA ALA A 73 8.77 -18.44 -15.61
C ALA A 73 8.01 -19.78 -15.67
N PRO A 74 7.07 -19.96 -16.61
CA PRO A 74 6.53 -18.92 -17.49
C PRO A 74 5.61 -17.94 -16.74
N ARG A 75 5.49 -16.69 -17.20
CA ARG A 75 4.80 -15.60 -16.48
C ARG A 75 3.93 -14.75 -17.41
N VAL A 76 3.02 -13.97 -16.82
CA VAL A 76 2.16 -13.00 -17.51
C VAL A 76 2.19 -11.66 -16.78
N THR A 77 2.20 -10.56 -17.53
CA THR A 77 2.05 -9.20 -17.01
C THR A 77 0.70 -8.63 -17.41
N GLY A 78 -0.12 -8.29 -16.41
CA GLY A 78 -1.29 -7.43 -16.57
C GLY A 78 -0.88 -5.96 -16.45
N TRP A 79 -1.31 -5.14 -17.40
CA TRP A 79 -0.95 -3.73 -17.51
C TRP A 79 -2.18 -2.84 -17.38
N CYS A 80 -2.39 -2.28 -16.20
CA CYS A 80 -3.44 -1.31 -15.90
C CYS A 80 -2.78 0.03 -15.56
N SER A 81 -2.23 0.68 -16.59
CA SER A 81 -1.46 1.90 -16.48
C SER A 81 -1.65 2.78 -17.72
N THR A 82 -1.59 4.09 -17.54
CA THR A 82 -1.56 5.05 -18.66
C THR A 82 -0.15 5.28 -19.20
N MET A 83 0.86 4.72 -18.56
CA MET A 83 2.24 4.73 -19.04
C MET A 83 2.39 3.87 -20.29
N ALA A 84 3.27 4.31 -21.20
CA ALA A 84 3.66 3.52 -22.35
C ALA A 84 4.19 2.15 -21.91
N LEU A 85 3.63 1.09 -22.49
CA LEU A 85 4.08 -0.28 -22.26
C LEU A 85 5.53 -0.45 -22.78
N PRO A 86 6.43 -1.10 -22.03
CA PRO A 86 7.75 -1.48 -22.53
C PRO A 86 7.65 -2.26 -23.83
N LYS A 87 8.50 -1.93 -24.80
CA LYS A 87 8.46 -2.56 -26.14
C LYS A 87 8.63 -4.08 -26.07
N GLU A 88 9.41 -4.56 -25.12
CA GLU A 88 9.66 -5.97 -24.88
C GLU A 88 8.40 -6.74 -24.48
N LEU A 89 7.41 -6.05 -23.90
CA LEU A 89 6.14 -6.62 -23.47
C LEU A 89 5.00 -6.42 -24.47
N SER A 90 5.20 -5.71 -25.59
CA SER A 90 4.13 -5.33 -26.52
C SER A 90 3.28 -6.51 -27.01
N ASP A 91 3.94 -7.66 -27.18
CA ASP A 91 3.32 -8.85 -27.78
C ASP A 91 2.80 -9.84 -26.74
N THR A 92 3.10 -9.63 -25.44
CA THR A 92 2.90 -10.62 -24.38
C THR A 92 2.15 -10.10 -23.15
N ALA A 93 2.16 -8.79 -22.88
CA ALA A 93 1.37 -8.22 -21.79
C ALA A 93 -0.13 -8.20 -22.11
N VAL A 94 -0.93 -8.17 -21.06
CA VAL A 94 -2.39 -8.02 -21.10
C VAL A 94 -2.71 -6.58 -20.72
N VAL A 95 -2.96 -5.72 -21.71
CA VAL A 95 -3.29 -4.31 -21.48
C VAL A 95 -4.78 -4.18 -21.18
N VAL A 96 -5.10 -3.57 -20.05
CA VAL A 96 -6.48 -3.45 -19.56
C VAL A 96 -6.79 -1.98 -19.30
N ALA A 97 -7.87 -1.49 -19.91
CA ALA A 97 -8.32 -0.11 -19.73
C ALA A 97 -9.06 0.11 -18.40
N SER A 98 -9.69 -0.94 -17.85
CA SER A 98 -10.44 -0.89 -16.59
C SER A 98 -9.89 -1.88 -15.58
N ALA A 99 -9.64 -1.40 -14.35
CA ALA A 99 -9.09 -2.22 -13.27
C ALA A 99 -9.99 -3.41 -12.89
N ASP A 100 -11.32 -3.29 -13.05
CA ASP A 100 -12.26 -4.36 -12.71
C ASP A 100 -12.11 -5.60 -13.59
N GLN A 101 -11.59 -5.42 -14.81
CA GLN A 101 -11.35 -6.50 -15.75
C GLN A 101 -9.95 -7.12 -15.59
N LEU A 102 -9.07 -6.49 -14.82
CA LEU A 102 -7.66 -6.89 -14.74
C LEU A 102 -7.51 -8.33 -14.22
N GLY A 103 -8.18 -8.68 -13.13
CA GLY A 103 -8.07 -10.01 -12.53
C GLY A 103 -8.56 -11.12 -13.45
N THR A 104 -9.70 -10.91 -14.13
CA THR A 104 -10.27 -11.92 -15.05
C THR A 104 -9.43 -12.07 -16.31
N GLN A 105 -8.92 -10.98 -16.88
CA GLN A 105 -8.06 -11.04 -18.07
C GLN A 105 -6.68 -11.66 -17.77
N VAL A 106 -6.09 -11.35 -16.60
CA VAL A 106 -4.85 -12.00 -16.15
C VAL A 106 -5.07 -13.51 -15.97
N GLN A 107 -6.18 -13.92 -15.34
CA GLN A 107 -6.50 -15.34 -15.18
C GLN A 107 -6.65 -16.05 -16.53
N GLN A 108 -7.39 -15.46 -17.47
CA GLN A 108 -7.54 -16.00 -18.82
C GLN A 108 -6.20 -16.15 -19.55
N ALA A 109 -5.32 -15.15 -19.43
CA ALA A 109 -3.99 -15.18 -20.04
C ALA A 109 -3.08 -16.25 -19.44
N VAL A 110 -3.12 -16.47 -18.12
CA VAL A 110 -2.39 -17.56 -17.46
C VAL A 110 -2.93 -18.92 -17.91
N HIS A 111 -4.25 -19.09 -18.04
CA HIS A 111 -4.80 -20.35 -18.53
C HIS A 111 -4.43 -20.62 -20.00
N ALA A 112 -4.39 -19.58 -20.83
CA ALA A 112 -3.91 -19.68 -22.21
C ALA A 112 -2.41 -20.04 -22.27
N LEU A 113 -1.61 -19.50 -21.35
CA LEU A 113 -0.20 -19.84 -21.19
C LEU A 113 -0.01 -21.32 -20.82
N ASP A 114 -0.76 -21.82 -19.84
CA ASP A 114 -0.72 -23.23 -19.41
C ASP A 114 -1.30 -24.19 -20.47
N ALA A 115 -2.13 -23.68 -21.39
CA ALA A 115 -2.61 -24.40 -22.56
C ALA A 115 -1.61 -24.39 -23.73
N GLY A 116 -0.50 -23.64 -23.65
CA GLY A 116 0.46 -23.46 -24.73
C GLY A 116 -0.06 -22.58 -25.88
N GLN A 117 -1.15 -21.85 -25.66
CA GLN A 117 -1.79 -20.95 -26.64
C GLN A 117 -1.22 -19.53 -26.59
N ARG A 118 -0.49 -19.20 -25.52
CA ARG A 118 0.17 -17.91 -25.30
C ARG A 118 1.65 -18.14 -24.98
N ARG A 119 2.50 -17.20 -25.38
CA ARG A 119 3.91 -17.15 -24.96
C ARG A 119 4.04 -16.50 -23.58
N SER A 120 5.05 -16.93 -22.82
CA SER A 120 5.47 -16.24 -21.59
C SER A 120 6.03 -14.87 -21.91
N ASP A 121 5.92 -13.94 -20.98
CA ASP A 121 6.68 -12.69 -21.05
C ASP A 121 8.20 -12.99 -21.11
N PRO A 122 8.96 -12.22 -21.89
CA PRO A 122 10.42 -12.30 -21.91
C PRO A 122 11.03 -11.68 -20.65
N ASN A 123 12.30 -11.96 -20.37
CA ASN A 123 13.04 -11.22 -19.34
C ASN A 123 13.26 -9.77 -19.78
N LEU A 124 13.15 -8.83 -18.84
CA LEU A 124 13.33 -7.40 -19.09
C LEU A 124 14.72 -6.89 -18.68
N CYS A 125 15.40 -7.60 -17.79
CA CYS A 125 16.78 -7.33 -17.44
C CYS A 125 17.72 -8.03 -18.43
N PRO A 126 18.89 -7.43 -18.71
CA PRO A 126 19.92 -8.10 -19.50
C PRO A 126 20.38 -9.38 -18.79
N ASP A 127 20.77 -10.38 -19.58
CA ASP A 127 21.37 -11.62 -19.09
C ASP A 127 22.86 -11.37 -18.74
N GLU A 128 23.07 -10.55 -17.72
CA GLU A 128 24.38 -10.17 -17.22
C GLU A 128 24.47 -10.49 -15.72
N PRO A 129 25.62 -11.00 -15.25
CA PRO A 129 25.80 -11.28 -13.84
C PRO A 129 25.71 -9.97 -13.04
N PRO A 130 25.05 -9.98 -11.86
CA PRO A 130 24.81 -8.77 -11.06
C PRO A 130 26.08 -8.12 -10.53
N ALA A 131 27.20 -8.85 -10.49
CA ALA A 131 28.53 -8.30 -10.27
C ALA A 131 29.38 -8.60 -11.50
N PRO A 132 30.05 -7.59 -12.11
CA PRO A 132 30.93 -7.84 -13.22
C PRO A 132 32.04 -8.77 -12.77
N TRP A 133 32.30 -9.81 -13.56
CA TRP A 133 33.37 -10.74 -13.29
C TRP A 133 34.71 -9.98 -13.33
N LYS A 134 35.40 -9.85 -12.20
CA LYS A 134 36.70 -9.20 -12.09
C LYS A 134 37.82 -10.25 -12.03
N GLY A 135 38.27 -10.68 -13.22
CA GLY A 135 39.64 -11.14 -13.49
C GLY A 135 40.08 -12.54 -13.01
N VAL A 136 41.09 -13.05 -13.73
CA VAL A 136 41.94 -14.18 -13.36
C VAL A 136 42.39 -14.03 -11.91
N GLY A 137 42.09 -15.02 -11.08
CA GLY A 137 42.59 -15.10 -9.72
C GLY A 137 43.61 -16.22 -9.60
N ASP A 138 44.60 -16.04 -8.73
CA ASP A 138 45.58 -17.08 -8.34
C ASP A 138 44.92 -18.13 -7.44
N GLY A 139 43.80 -18.70 -7.87
CA GLY A 139 43.19 -19.85 -7.21
C GLY A 139 44.10 -21.06 -7.34
N HIS A 140 44.01 -22.01 -6.40
CA HIS A 140 44.75 -23.28 -6.47
C HIS A 140 44.38 -24.18 -7.68
N GLY A 141 43.56 -23.69 -8.62
CA GLY A 141 43.38 -24.31 -9.93
C GLY A 141 44.35 -23.65 -10.92
N GLY A 142 45.34 -24.41 -11.37
CA GLY A 142 46.52 -23.91 -12.10
C GLY A 142 46.26 -22.96 -13.28
N GLU A 143 47.34 -22.29 -13.68
CA GLU A 143 47.39 -21.35 -14.81
C GLU A 143 46.61 -21.87 -16.04
N GLY A 144 45.59 -21.12 -16.45
CA GLY A 144 44.84 -21.38 -17.68
C GLY A 144 43.46 -22.03 -17.52
N MET A 145 43.06 -22.43 -16.31
CA MET A 145 41.65 -22.77 -16.05
C MET A 145 40.87 -21.51 -15.65
N MET A 146 39.61 -21.41 -16.06
CA MET A 146 38.64 -20.35 -15.69
C MET A 146 38.26 -20.40 -14.19
N GLY A 147 39.23 -20.67 -13.31
CA GLY A 147 39.12 -20.67 -11.86
C GLY A 147 39.45 -19.29 -11.30
N GLY A 148 38.66 -18.28 -11.67
CA GLY A 148 38.70 -17.00 -10.95
C GLY A 148 38.45 -17.26 -9.46
N LYS A 149 39.13 -16.51 -8.57
CA LYS A 149 38.72 -16.49 -7.16
C LYS A 149 37.25 -16.07 -7.15
N PRO A 150 36.29 -16.87 -6.64
CA PRO A 150 35.03 -16.28 -6.26
C PRO A 150 35.42 -15.22 -5.25
N TYR A 151 35.33 -13.94 -5.62
CA TYR A 151 35.52 -12.88 -4.66
C TYR A 151 34.37 -13.08 -3.68
N GLY A 152 34.66 -13.79 -2.58
CA GLY A 152 33.71 -13.99 -1.51
C GLY A 152 33.20 -12.61 -1.14
N ARG A 153 31.89 -12.47 -1.00
CA ARG A 153 31.34 -11.22 -0.47
C ARG A 153 32.09 -10.96 0.85
N PRO A 154 32.68 -9.77 1.06
CA PRO A 154 33.32 -9.45 2.32
C PRO A 154 32.39 -9.86 3.45
N MET A 155 32.90 -10.59 4.44
CA MET A 155 32.11 -10.87 5.63
C MET A 155 31.68 -9.52 6.21
N ALA A 156 30.42 -9.43 6.64
CA ALA A 156 29.97 -8.24 7.36
C ALA A 156 30.86 -8.08 8.58
N MET A 157 31.36 -6.87 8.83
CA MET A 157 32.06 -6.61 10.07
C MET A 157 31.02 -6.59 11.19
N PRO A 158 31.25 -7.31 12.30
CA PRO A 158 30.33 -7.27 13.42
C PRO A 158 30.16 -5.85 13.96
N GLU A 159 28.95 -5.55 14.42
CA GLU A 159 28.57 -4.29 15.06
C GLU A 159 27.91 -4.58 16.41
N ASP A 160 27.97 -3.62 17.33
CA ASP A 160 27.27 -3.74 18.62
C ASP A 160 25.75 -3.75 18.41
N ASP A 161 25.08 -4.82 18.85
CA ASP A 161 23.62 -4.91 18.93
C ASP A 161 23.08 -3.83 19.88
N LEU A 162 22.04 -3.12 19.43
CA LEU A 162 21.36 -2.08 20.20
C LEU A 162 20.78 -2.58 21.54
N ARG A 163 20.48 -3.88 21.67
CA ARG A 163 19.84 -4.45 22.86
C ARG A 163 20.80 -4.72 24.01
N ASP A 164 21.91 -5.36 23.72
CA ASP A 164 22.82 -5.95 24.72
C ASP A 164 24.31 -5.71 24.43
N GLY A 165 24.64 -5.06 23.33
CA GLY A 165 26.02 -4.81 22.91
C GLY A 165 26.75 -6.06 22.43
N LEU A 166 26.05 -7.16 22.14
CA LEU A 166 26.67 -8.31 21.49
C LEU A 166 27.07 -7.96 20.06
N GLN A 167 28.23 -8.46 19.64
CA GLN A 167 28.74 -8.25 18.29
C GLN A 167 27.97 -9.15 17.31
N LEU A 168 27.12 -8.56 16.48
CA LEU A 168 26.31 -9.25 15.49
C LEU A 168 26.65 -8.78 14.07
N ASP A 169 26.58 -9.70 13.12
CA ASP A 169 26.73 -9.40 11.70
C ASP A 169 25.48 -8.64 11.20
N PRO A 170 25.60 -7.36 10.79
CA PRO A 170 24.46 -6.59 10.30
C PRO A 170 23.99 -7.09 8.94
N LEU A 171 22.67 -7.27 8.79
CA LEU A 171 22.05 -7.48 7.48
C LEU A 171 21.60 -6.14 6.91
N ALA A 172 22.32 -5.64 5.90
CA ALA A 172 21.98 -4.41 5.19
C ALA A 172 21.34 -4.72 3.82
N PHE A 173 20.18 -4.12 3.54
CA PHE A 173 19.49 -4.26 2.26
C PHE A 173 18.61 -3.05 1.93
N SER A 174 18.23 -2.92 0.66
CA SER A 174 17.22 -1.95 0.21
C SER A 174 15.87 -2.64 0.06
N PHE A 175 14.80 -1.95 0.46
CA PHE A 175 13.44 -2.43 0.46
C PHE A 175 12.54 -1.41 -0.24
N GLY A 176 11.69 -1.86 -1.18
CA GLY A 176 10.90 -0.97 -2.06
C GLY A 176 11.43 -0.91 -3.51
N PRO A 177 10.82 -0.12 -4.41
CA PRO A 177 9.66 0.76 -4.21
C PRO A 177 8.31 0.04 -4.27
N PHE A 178 8.30 -1.25 -4.61
CA PHE A 178 7.09 -2.05 -4.82
C PHE A 178 6.85 -3.09 -3.73
N SER A 179 7.41 -2.85 -2.55
CA SER A 179 7.09 -3.69 -1.39
C SER A 179 5.64 -3.49 -0.99
N SER A 180 4.92 -4.56 -0.68
CA SER A 180 3.58 -4.49 -0.09
C SER A 180 3.56 -4.00 1.36
N LEU A 181 4.72 -3.93 2.02
CA LEU A 181 4.85 -3.46 3.40
C LEU A 181 5.25 -1.98 3.50
N LEU A 182 5.66 -1.36 2.40
CA LEU A 182 5.93 0.08 2.34
C LEU A 182 4.82 0.80 1.58
N PRO A 183 4.61 2.09 1.82
CA PRO A 183 3.85 2.91 0.90
C PRO A 183 4.45 2.83 -0.52
N PRO A 184 3.62 2.80 -1.59
CA PRO A 184 4.10 2.75 -2.97
C PRO A 184 5.15 3.84 -3.25
N GLY A 185 6.21 3.49 -4.00
CA GLY A 185 7.27 4.43 -4.38
C GLY A 185 8.37 4.62 -3.33
N MET A 186 8.11 4.26 -2.07
CA MET A 186 9.08 4.43 -0.98
C MET A 186 10.20 3.39 -1.09
N VAL A 187 11.45 3.86 -0.99
CA VAL A 187 12.61 2.98 -0.84
C VAL A 187 13.30 3.27 0.49
N ALA A 188 13.45 2.23 1.32
CA ALA A 188 14.19 2.30 2.56
C ALA A 188 15.48 1.47 2.45
N LYS A 189 16.61 2.00 2.92
CA LYS A 189 17.78 1.20 3.27
C LYS A 189 17.64 0.80 4.72
N VAL A 190 17.64 -0.51 4.96
CA VAL A 190 17.43 -1.11 6.27
C VAL A 190 18.70 -1.83 6.68
N ARG A 191 19.06 -1.68 7.95
CA ARG A 191 20.09 -2.48 8.62
C ARG A 191 19.43 -3.21 9.78
N LEU A 192 19.56 -4.53 9.80
CA LEU A 192 19.03 -5.39 10.86
C LEU A 192 20.16 -6.00 11.69
N HIS A 193 19.93 -6.11 13.00
CA HIS A 193 20.69 -6.95 13.93
C HIS A 193 19.78 -8.10 14.37
N GLY A 194 19.94 -9.27 13.72
CA GLY A 194 18.92 -10.32 13.81
C GLY A 194 17.60 -9.85 13.20
N ASP A 195 16.57 -9.72 14.03
CA ASP A 195 15.24 -9.23 13.69
C ASP A 195 14.99 -7.77 14.09
N VAL A 196 15.93 -7.12 14.77
CA VAL A 196 15.80 -5.72 15.23
C VAL A 196 16.29 -4.75 14.17
N ILE A 197 15.54 -3.67 13.96
CA ILE A 197 15.95 -2.57 13.07
C ILE A 197 17.04 -1.75 13.76
N ALA A 198 18.27 -1.92 13.30
CA ALA A 198 19.42 -1.14 13.75
C ALA A 198 19.58 0.18 12.97
N GLY A 199 19.05 0.25 11.75
CA GLY A 199 19.09 1.47 10.94
C GLY A 199 17.99 1.54 9.91
N TRP A 200 17.47 2.75 9.71
CA TRP A 200 16.43 3.06 8.73
C TRP A 200 16.74 4.39 8.04
N GLU A 201 17.03 4.33 6.75
CA GLU A 201 17.28 5.52 5.91
C GLU A 201 16.30 5.52 4.74
N ILE A 202 15.68 6.66 4.48
CA ILE A 202 14.75 6.84 3.36
C ILE A 202 15.56 7.24 2.14
N ALA A 203 15.67 6.32 1.19
CA ALA A 203 16.38 6.56 -0.07
C ALA A 203 15.47 7.17 -1.14
N SER A 204 14.17 6.87 -1.11
CA SER A 204 13.15 7.51 -1.94
C SER A 204 11.88 7.73 -1.14
N GLN A 205 11.28 8.90 -1.34
CA GLN A 205 9.99 9.29 -0.77
C GLN A 205 8.87 8.44 -1.39
N PRO A 206 7.77 8.21 -0.66
CA PRO A 206 6.60 7.55 -1.23
C PRO A 206 5.97 8.38 -2.35
N TYR A 207 5.24 7.71 -3.23
CA TYR A 207 4.34 8.38 -4.15
C TYR A 207 3.21 9.05 -3.39
N GLU A 208 2.77 10.20 -3.89
CA GLU A 208 1.65 10.94 -3.33
C GLU A 208 0.37 10.09 -3.36
N LEU A 209 -0.40 10.19 -2.29
CA LEU A 209 -1.69 9.54 -2.13
C LEU A 209 -2.77 10.28 -2.93
N THR A 210 -3.57 9.51 -3.66
CA THR A 210 -4.79 10.03 -4.30
C THR A 210 -6.02 9.76 -3.43
N LEU A 211 -6.71 10.83 -3.05
CA LEU A 211 -7.95 10.76 -2.28
C LEU A 211 -9.19 10.57 -3.18
N PRO A 212 -10.33 10.11 -2.64
CA PRO A 212 -11.60 10.14 -3.34
C PRO A 212 -11.94 11.56 -3.85
N SER A 213 -12.46 11.65 -5.07
CA SER A 213 -12.73 12.95 -5.75
C SER A 213 -13.65 13.87 -4.97
N VAL A 214 -14.56 13.31 -4.17
CA VAL A 214 -15.53 14.04 -3.35
C VAL A 214 -14.87 15.05 -2.40
N PHE A 215 -13.68 14.75 -1.87
CA PHE A 215 -12.95 15.67 -0.98
C PHE A 215 -12.39 16.88 -1.73
N PHE A 216 -11.97 16.69 -2.98
CA PHE A 216 -11.51 17.79 -3.83
C PHE A 216 -12.70 18.63 -4.33
N GLN A 217 -13.81 17.98 -4.70
CA GLN A 217 -15.05 18.67 -5.09
C GLN A 217 -15.57 19.56 -3.96
N ALA A 218 -15.52 19.08 -2.71
CA ALA A 218 -15.96 19.83 -1.53
C ALA A 218 -15.15 21.11 -1.25
N LEU A 219 -13.94 21.26 -1.83
CA LEU A 219 -13.19 22.52 -1.75
C LEU A 219 -13.76 23.60 -2.64
N GLU A 220 -14.37 23.22 -3.77
CA GLU A 220 -14.80 24.12 -4.83
C GLU A 220 -16.30 24.40 -4.77
N GLN A 221 -17.09 23.42 -4.34
CA GLN A 221 -18.54 23.50 -4.33
C GLN A 221 -19.15 22.74 -3.14
N PRO A 222 -20.39 23.07 -2.74
CA PRO A 222 -21.15 22.26 -1.79
C PRO A 222 -21.31 20.82 -2.28
N VAL A 223 -21.08 19.85 -1.39
CA VAL A 223 -21.25 18.41 -1.66
C VAL A 223 -22.07 17.78 -0.53
N ALA A 224 -22.84 16.73 -0.81
CA ALA A 224 -23.59 16.04 0.23
C ALA A 224 -22.65 15.50 1.32
N ILE A 225 -22.93 15.79 2.59
CA ILE A 225 -22.12 15.28 3.71
C ILE A 225 -22.16 13.75 3.74
N GLU A 226 -23.28 13.15 3.33
CA GLU A 226 -23.41 11.71 3.12
C GLU A 226 -22.29 11.15 2.25
N GLU A 227 -22.01 11.76 1.09
CA GLU A 227 -20.97 11.28 0.17
C GLU A 227 -19.57 11.41 0.76
N LEU A 228 -19.29 12.53 1.45
CA LEU A 228 -18.01 12.76 2.12
C LEU A 228 -17.76 11.72 3.22
N GLU A 229 -18.75 11.47 4.07
CA GLU A 229 -18.59 10.59 5.21
C GLU A 229 -18.64 9.10 4.80
N LEU A 230 -19.39 8.72 3.75
CA LEU A 230 -19.26 7.38 3.15
C LEU A 230 -17.86 7.16 2.56
N ALA A 231 -17.30 8.15 1.86
CA ALA A 231 -15.96 8.07 1.32
C ALA A 231 -14.90 7.98 2.44
N ARG A 232 -15.09 8.72 3.54
CA ARG A 232 -14.24 8.67 4.73
C ARG A 232 -14.28 7.31 5.42
N ALA A 233 -15.49 6.79 5.68
CA ALA A 233 -15.69 5.47 6.27
C ALA A 233 -15.01 4.39 5.41
N ALA A 234 -15.23 4.42 4.09
CA ALA A 234 -14.60 3.49 3.17
C ALA A 234 -13.07 3.57 3.19
N PHE A 235 -12.51 4.78 3.28
CA PHE A 235 -11.06 4.97 3.38
C PHE A 235 -10.48 4.33 4.65
N HIS A 236 -11.03 4.65 5.83
CA HIS A 236 -10.53 4.11 7.10
C HIS A 236 -10.69 2.58 7.19
N LEU A 237 -11.81 2.03 6.70
CA LEU A 237 -12.01 0.58 6.69
C LEU A 237 -11.05 -0.14 5.73
N ARG A 238 -10.64 0.49 4.62
CA ARG A 238 -9.56 -0.05 3.76
C ARG A 238 -8.20 -0.02 4.45
N ARG A 239 -7.89 1.02 5.23
CA ARG A 239 -6.68 1.07 6.05
C ARG A 239 -6.66 -0.03 7.11
N LEU A 240 -7.79 -0.25 7.78
CA LEU A 240 -7.95 -1.37 8.72
C LEU A 240 -7.82 -2.74 8.02
N ALA A 241 -8.33 -2.89 6.79
CA ALA A 241 -8.08 -4.10 6.01
C ALA A 241 -6.58 -4.29 5.69
N GLY A 242 -5.86 -3.22 5.41
CA GLY A 242 -4.39 -3.23 5.29
C GLY A 242 -3.70 -3.71 6.58
N ALA A 243 -4.09 -3.15 7.73
CA ALA A 243 -3.57 -3.56 9.03
C ALA A 243 -3.82 -5.05 9.33
N LEU A 244 -5.03 -5.54 9.05
CA LEU A 244 -5.37 -6.97 9.17
C LEU A 244 -4.50 -7.83 8.25
N GLN A 245 -4.26 -7.38 7.01
CA GLN A 245 -3.44 -8.11 6.03
C GLN A 245 -1.98 -8.26 6.51
N VAL A 246 -1.37 -7.17 6.98
CA VAL A 246 0.02 -7.16 7.48
C VAL A 246 0.17 -8.07 8.71
N ASN A 247 -0.86 -8.13 9.55
CA ASN A 247 -0.89 -8.97 10.75
C ASN A 247 -1.38 -10.41 10.50
N GLY A 248 -1.34 -10.90 9.25
CA GLY A 248 -1.65 -12.29 8.93
C GLY A 248 -3.14 -12.65 8.91
N LEU A 249 -4.04 -11.68 9.05
CA LEU A 249 -5.49 -11.86 9.06
C LEU A 249 -6.12 -11.63 7.67
N GLY A 250 -5.44 -12.08 6.61
CA GLY A 250 -5.80 -11.78 5.22
C GLY A 250 -7.22 -12.19 4.80
N ALA A 251 -7.76 -13.27 5.36
CA ALA A 251 -9.15 -13.67 5.11
C ALA A 251 -10.16 -12.65 5.66
N HIS A 252 -9.86 -12.03 6.81
CA HIS A 252 -10.68 -10.97 7.38
C HIS A 252 -10.49 -9.65 6.62
N ALA A 253 -9.25 -9.33 6.23
CA ALA A 253 -8.96 -8.18 5.37
C ALA A 253 -9.78 -8.24 4.08
N ARG A 254 -9.78 -9.37 3.38
CA ARG A 254 -10.53 -9.57 2.13
C ARG A 254 -12.04 -9.42 2.34
N ARG A 255 -12.61 -10.01 3.41
CA ARG A 255 -14.03 -9.86 3.73
C ARG A 255 -14.39 -8.39 3.99
N LEU A 256 -13.56 -7.67 4.74
CA LEU A 256 -13.77 -6.26 5.02
C LEU A 256 -13.74 -5.44 3.73
N ARG A 257 -12.76 -5.66 2.84
CA ARG A 257 -12.71 -5.00 1.52
C ARG A 257 -13.98 -5.22 0.71
N HIS A 258 -14.49 -6.46 0.64
CA HIS A 258 -15.74 -6.75 -0.06
C HIS A 258 -16.94 -6.01 0.54
N LYS A 259 -17.04 -5.91 1.86
CA LYS A 259 -18.11 -5.17 2.53
C LYS A 259 -18.00 -3.66 2.24
N VAL A 260 -16.79 -3.11 2.27
CA VAL A 260 -16.52 -1.71 1.97
C VAL A 260 -16.80 -1.35 0.51
N ALA A 261 -16.58 -2.27 -0.43
CA ALA A 261 -16.86 -2.04 -1.84
C ALA A 261 -18.35 -1.82 -2.13
N GLY A 262 -19.24 -2.41 -1.32
CA GLY A 262 -20.69 -2.26 -1.40
C GLY A 262 -21.27 -1.44 -0.25
N LEU A 263 -20.48 -0.51 0.30
CA LEU A 263 -20.91 0.36 1.40
C LEU A 263 -22.04 1.28 0.93
N THR A 264 -23.12 1.33 1.70
CA THR A 264 -24.28 2.20 1.44
C THR A 264 -24.65 2.98 2.69
N CYS A 265 -25.37 4.09 2.50
CA CYS A 265 -25.95 4.85 3.60
C CYS A 265 -26.88 3.99 4.48
N GLY A 266 -26.94 4.32 5.76
CA GLY A 266 -27.74 3.60 6.78
C GLY A 266 -27.07 2.35 7.37
N GLN A 267 -25.93 1.90 6.83
CA GLN A 267 -25.18 0.79 7.40
C GLN A 267 -24.40 1.21 8.64
N THR A 268 -24.33 0.33 9.63
CA THR A 268 -23.55 0.52 10.86
C THR A 268 -22.19 -0.18 10.78
N LEU A 269 -21.23 0.27 11.60
CA LEU A 269 -19.91 -0.36 11.67
C LEU A 269 -19.99 -1.87 11.99
N THR A 270 -20.94 -2.26 12.83
CA THR A 270 -21.16 -3.67 13.23
C THR A 270 -21.70 -4.57 12.11
N GLU A 271 -22.37 -4.00 11.11
CA GLU A 271 -22.85 -4.74 9.93
C GLU A 271 -21.75 -4.93 8.88
N VAL A 272 -20.81 -3.98 8.82
CA VAL A 272 -19.73 -3.93 7.84
C VAL A 272 -18.48 -4.67 8.34
N ALA A 273 -18.20 -4.62 9.63
CA ALA A 273 -16.99 -5.15 10.24
C ALA A 273 -17.26 -5.97 11.51
N ASN A 274 -16.44 -7.00 11.72
CA ASN A 274 -16.45 -7.77 12.96
C ASN A 274 -15.63 -7.03 14.04
N ALA A 275 -16.32 -6.48 15.03
CA ALA A 275 -15.72 -5.67 16.10
C ALA A 275 -14.59 -6.41 16.84
N HIS A 276 -14.77 -7.69 17.19
CA HIS A 276 -13.75 -8.47 17.89
C HIS A 276 -12.47 -8.65 17.07
N ILE A 277 -12.60 -8.77 15.75
CA ILE A 277 -11.44 -8.89 14.85
C ILE A 277 -10.71 -7.55 14.71
N LEU A 278 -11.43 -6.43 14.68
CA LEU A 278 -10.78 -5.12 14.70
C LEU A 278 -10.14 -4.82 16.06
N GLU A 279 -10.76 -5.26 17.16
CA GLU A 279 -10.22 -5.13 18.50
C GLU A 279 -8.99 -5.97 18.75
N SER A 280 -8.84 -7.11 18.06
CA SER A 280 -7.66 -7.97 18.23
C SER A 280 -6.37 -7.29 17.78
N LEU A 281 -6.46 -6.25 16.93
CA LEU A 281 -5.32 -5.43 16.53
C LEU A 281 -4.60 -4.76 17.72
N ARG A 282 -5.24 -4.60 18.89
CA ARG A 282 -4.56 -4.08 20.10
C ARG A 282 -3.57 -5.06 20.73
N TRP A 283 -3.57 -6.31 20.27
CA TRP A 283 -2.76 -7.41 20.83
C TRP A 283 -1.67 -7.92 19.88
N VAL A 284 -1.51 -7.31 18.72
CA VAL A 284 -0.47 -7.71 17.75
C VAL A 284 0.89 -7.14 18.13
N ALA A 285 1.96 -7.70 17.55
CA ALA A 285 3.31 -7.16 17.71
C ALA A 285 3.35 -5.69 17.24
N GLY A 286 3.92 -4.82 18.06
CA GLY A 286 4.02 -3.39 17.77
C GLY A 286 2.82 -2.54 18.18
N ALA A 287 1.75 -3.14 18.74
CA ALA A 287 0.53 -2.41 19.11
C ALA A 287 0.78 -1.25 20.09
N ASP A 288 1.70 -1.43 21.04
CA ASP A 288 2.11 -0.42 22.02
C ASP A 288 3.25 0.50 21.51
N LYS A 289 3.75 0.30 20.29
CA LYS A 289 4.91 0.99 19.72
C LYS A 289 4.55 2.13 18.76
N GLY A 290 5.58 2.80 18.24
CA GLY A 290 5.45 3.85 17.23
C GLY A 290 4.81 5.13 17.74
N VAL A 291 5.12 5.50 18.98
CA VAL A 291 4.75 6.80 19.56
C VAL A 291 5.67 7.86 18.99
N VAL A 292 5.10 8.95 18.46
CA VAL A 292 5.88 10.10 17.96
C VAL A 292 6.32 10.95 19.14
N HIS A 293 7.60 11.32 19.18
CA HIS A 293 8.14 12.23 20.20
C HIS A 293 7.38 13.56 20.22
N HIS A 294 7.16 14.11 21.42
CA HIS A 294 6.31 15.27 21.66
C HIS A 294 6.61 16.46 20.74
N GLU A 295 7.88 16.77 20.48
CA GLU A 295 8.30 17.88 19.61
C GLU A 295 7.86 17.68 18.15
N SER A 296 7.79 16.44 17.69
CA SER A 296 7.37 16.07 16.33
C SER A 296 5.87 15.85 16.20
N GLN A 297 5.12 15.73 17.30
CA GLN A 297 3.65 15.53 17.26
C GLN A 297 2.94 16.70 16.58
N VAL A 298 3.48 17.91 16.68
CA VAL A 298 2.94 19.12 16.01
C VAL A 298 2.91 18.99 14.49
N ARG A 299 3.61 18.02 13.90
CA ARG A 299 3.61 17.73 12.46
C ARG A 299 2.54 16.72 12.04
N LEU A 300 2.03 15.92 12.98
CA LEU A 300 0.93 15.00 12.70
C LEU A 300 -0.34 15.79 12.35
N ARG A 301 -1.15 15.23 11.46
CA ARG A 301 -2.46 15.76 11.05
C ARG A 301 -3.50 14.65 11.03
N GLY A 302 -4.77 15.03 10.92
CA GLY A 302 -5.87 14.09 10.75
C GLY A 302 -5.93 13.02 11.84
N PRO A 303 -6.25 11.76 11.48
CA PRO A 303 -6.38 10.67 12.45
C PRO A 303 -5.09 10.42 13.25
N ALA A 304 -3.91 10.62 12.67
CA ALA A 304 -2.66 10.39 13.38
C ALA A 304 -2.46 11.38 14.53
N ALA A 305 -2.86 12.65 14.36
CA ALA A 305 -2.87 13.65 15.42
C ALA A 305 -3.99 13.38 16.44
N ARG A 306 -5.19 13.04 15.99
CA ARG A 306 -6.30 12.71 16.90
C ARG A 306 -6.01 11.48 17.77
N ALA A 307 -5.18 10.55 17.30
CA ALA A 307 -4.71 9.42 18.08
C ALA A 307 -3.79 9.83 19.27
N THR A 308 -3.18 11.02 19.22
CA THR A 308 -2.37 11.61 20.31
C THR A 308 -3.16 12.55 21.21
N GLY A 309 -4.48 12.70 21.00
CA GLY A 309 -5.33 13.59 21.80
C GLY A 309 -5.51 15.00 21.24
N ASP A 310 -5.00 15.28 20.04
CA ASP A 310 -5.19 16.56 19.37
C ASP A 310 -6.59 16.65 18.74
N PRO A 311 -7.50 17.54 19.22
CA PRO A 311 -8.88 17.58 18.74
C PRO A 311 -9.07 18.39 17.45
N ARG A 312 -8.00 18.91 16.82
CA ARG A 312 -8.11 19.71 15.60
C ARG A 312 -8.73 18.89 14.46
N ASP A 313 -9.79 19.44 13.88
CA ASP A 313 -10.53 18.86 12.76
C ASP A 313 -11.28 19.98 12.01
N ALA A 314 -11.09 20.09 10.69
CA ALA A 314 -11.68 21.18 9.92
C ALA A 314 -13.22 21.10 9.85
N ARG A 315 -13.84 19.93 10.12
CA ARG A 315 -15.31 19.79 10.16
C ARG A 315 -15.95 20.61 11.27
N LEU A 316 -15.22 20.95 12.33
CA LEU A 316 -15.71 21.85 13.39
C LEU A 316 -16.07 23.25 12.88
N ASN A 317 -15.49 23.66 11.75
CA ASN A 317 -15.72 24.98 11.16
C ASN A 317 -16.91 24.99 10.18
N ASP A 318 -17.51 23.84 9.87
CA ASP A 318 -18.65 23.76 8.96
C ASP A 318 -19.98 23.72 9.74
N PRO A 319 -20.86 24.73 9.60
CA PRO A 319 -22.15 24.79 10.29
C PRO A 319 -23.05 23.59 10.03
N ALA A 320 -22.93 22.93 8.87
CA ALA A 320 -23.72 21.75 8.56
C ALA A 320 -23.28 20.55 9.44
N TYR A 321 -21.98 20.38 9.69
CA TYR A 321 -21.49 19.39 10.65
C TYR A 321 -21.85 19.75 12.09
N ALA A 322 -21.83 21.03 12.45
CA ALA A 322 -22.28 21.49 13.76
C ALA A 322 -23.78 21.19 14.00
N ALA A 323 -24.62 21.39 12.98
CA ALA A 323 -26.05 21.05 13.04
C ALA A 323 -26.31 19.54 13.17
N LEU A 324 -25.40 18.71 12.64
CA LEU A 324 -25.43 17.25 12.80
C LEU A 324 -24.85 16.77 14.14
N GLY A 325 -24.37 17.68 14.99
CA GLY A 325 -23.78 17.34 16.29
C GLY A 325 -22.42 16.65 16.20
N PHE A 326 -21.62 16.97 15.17
CA PHE A 326 -20.29 16.42 15.03
C PHE A 326 -19.35 16.87 16.16
N GLU A 327 -18.65 15.91 16.76
CA GLU A 327 -17.54 16.12 17.69
C GLU A 327 -16.36 15.21 17.31
N PRO A 328 -15.11 15.71 17.21
CA PRO A 328 -13.97 14.87 16.88
C PRO A 328 -13.74 13.76 17.90
N VAL A 329 -13.66 12.51 17.43
CA VAL A 329 -13.17 11.41 18.26
C VAL A 329 -11.67 11.59 18.46
N VAL A 330 -11.16 11.38 19.67
CA VAL A 330 -9.72 11.40 19.98
C VAL A 330 -9.31 10.19 20.82
N GLN A 331 -8.05 9.76 20.67
CA GLN A 331 -7.40 8.85 21.61
C GLN A 331 -6.36 9.61 22.45
N GLN A 332 -5.53 8.90 23.22
CA GLN A 332 -4.56 9.54 24.12
C GLN A 332 -3.14 8.98 23.99
N GLN A 333 -2.98 7.74 23.48
CA GLN A 333 -1.68 7.05 23.58
C GLN A 333 -0.75 7.35 22.40
N GLY A 334 -1.26 7.73 21.24
CA GLY A 334 -0.44 8.02 20.07
C GLY A 334 0.36 6.84 19.50
N ASN A 335 0.16 5.63 19.99
CA ASN A 335 0.81 4.40 19.50
C ASN A 335 0.03 3.79 18.32
N CYS A 336 0.58 2.70 17.77
CA CYS A 336 -0.01 1.93 16.68
C CYS A 336 -1.47 1.53 16.95
N ALA A 337 -1.76 0.96 18.13
CA ALA A 337 -3.12 0.57 18.51
C ALA A 337 -4.09 1.75 18.62
N ALA A 338 -3.63 2.89 19.14
CA ALA A 338 -4.43 4.11 19.20
C ALA A 338 -4.79 4.63 17.81
N ARG A 339 -3.88 4.57 16.83
CA ARG A 339 -4.16 4.97 15.44
C ARG A 339 -5.16 4.05 14.76
N TRP A 340 -5.05 2.73 14.95
CA TRP A 340 -6.05 1.80 14.41
C TRP A 340 -7.41 1.96 15.08
N LYS A 341 -7.45 2.19 16.40
CA LYS A 341 -8.68 2.52 17.11
C LYS A 341 -9.28 3.83 16.60
N GLN A 342 -8.45 4.84 16.33
CA GLN A 342 -8.88 6.11 15.77
C GLN A 342 -9.57 5.92 14.41
N TRP A 343 -8.97 5.18 13.48
CA TRP A 343 -9.61 4.87 12.19
C TRP A 343 -10.93 4.12 12.35
N ARG A 344 -10.99 3.16 13.28
CA ARG A 344 -12.22 2.40 13.55
C ARG A 344 -13.35 3.28 14.07
N ASP A 345 -13.05 4.11 15.07
CA ASP A 345 -14.04 4.94 15.72
C ASP A 345 -14.49 6.08 14.78
N GLU A 346 -13.57 6.67 14.00
CA GLU A 346 -13.91 7.63 12.93
C GLU A 346 -14.75 6.99 11.82
N ALA A 347 -14.48 5.74 11.42
CA ALA A 347 -15.32 5.04 10.46
C ALA A 347 -16.75 4.82 10.99
N GLY A 348 -16.88 4.48 12.28
CA GLY A 348 -18.19 4.35 12.92
C GLY A 348 -18.96 5.67 12.99
N GLN A 349 -18.27 6.75 13.37
CA GLN A 349 -18.85 8.09 13.39
C GLN A 349 -19.24 8.56 11.97
N ALA A 350 -18.39 8.33 10.97
CA ALA A 350 -18.66 8.70 9.59
C ALA A 350 -19.92 8.00 9.04
N LEU A 351 -20.11 6.71 9.34
CA LEU A 351 -21.34 6.01 8.97
C LEU A 351 -22.59 6.59 9.64
N ALA A 352 -22.50 6.97 10.92
CA ALA A 352 -23.61 7.61 11.63
C ALA A 352 -23.93 9.00 11.08
N LEU A 353 -22.90 9.81 10.78
CA LEU A 353 -23.05 11.12 10.16
C LEU A 353 -23.63 11.03 8.76
N ALA A 354 -23.21 10.04 7.96
CA ALA A 354 -23.76 9.83 6.62
C ALA A 354 -25.27 9.56 6.68
N ALA A 355 -25.71 8.70 7.60
CA ALA A 355 -27.14 8.41 7.80
C ALA A 355 -27.92 9.66 8.24
N ALA A 356 -27.43 10.39 9.24
CA ALA A 356 -28.08 11.62 9.71
C ALA A 356 -28.12 12.71 8.62
N ALA A 357 -27.02 12.88 7.87
CA ALA A 357 -26.95 13.84 6.78
C ALA A 357 -27.90 13.50 5.63
N ALA A 358 -28.12 12.22 5.33
CA ALA A 358 -29.06 11.79 4.31
C ALA A 358 -30.51 12.13 4.70
N GLU A 359 -30.88 11.96 5.98
CA GLU A 359 -32.21 12.31 6.50
C GLU A 359 -32.49 13.82 6.40
N THR A 360 -31.49 14.65 6.67
CA THR A 360 -31.62 16.11 6.64
C THR A 360 -31.22 16.74 5.30
N GLN A 361 -30.76 15.93 4.34
CA GLN A 361 -30.15 16.38 3.07
C GLN A 361 -29.05 17.43 3.28
N ALA A 362 -28.18 17.20 4.27
CA ALA A 362 -27.15 18.15 4.66
C ALA A 362 -26.04 18.25 3.60
N MET A 363 -25.70 19.49 3.25
CA MET A 363 -24.64 19.82 2.30
C MET A 363 -23.47 20.47 3.03
N SER A 364 -22.25 20.14 2.63
CA SER A 364 -21.04 20.80 3.10
C SER A 364 -21.00 22.24 2.63
N SER A 365 -20.26 23.06 3.35
CA SER A 365 -20.04 24.45 3.00
C SER A 365 -18.61 24.63 2.47
N PRO A 366 -18.39 25.31 1.32
CA PRO A 366 -17.05 25.52 0.78
C PRO A 366 -16.32 26.61 1.58
N TYR A 367 -15.59 26.22 2.62
CA TYR A 367 -14.81 27.13 3.48
C TYR A 367 -13.32 27.21 3.12
N GLY A 368 -12.93 26.76 1.93
CA GLY A 368 -11.53 26.74 1.48
C GLY A 368 -10.65 25.68 2.18
N ALA A 369 -11.23 24.92 3.10
CA ALA A 369 -10.63 23.77 3.76
C ALA A 369 -11.67 22.66 3.92
N VAL A 370 -11.24 21.41 3.75
CA VAL A 370 -12.05 20.20 3.96
C VAL A 370 -11.22 19.24 4.80
N GLU A 371 -11.79 18.68 5.86
CA GLU A 371 -11.11 17.59 6.58
C GLU A 371 -11.14 16.34 5.70
N SER A 372 -10.01 15.96 5.11
CA SER A 372 -9.88 14.69 4.40
C SER A 372 -9.64 13.52 5.38
N PRO A 373 -9.69 12.25 4.93
CA PRO A 373 -9.41 11.10 5.78
C PRO A 373 -7.98 11.05 6.32
N VAL A 374 -7.06 11.90 5.82
CA VAL A 374 -5.67 11.98 6.27
C VAL A 374 -5.30 13.35 6.86
N GLY A 375 -6.30 14.22 7.07
CA GLY A 375 -6.14 15.55 7.65
C GLY A 375 -6.70 16.68 6.79
N GLU A 376 -6.60 17.90 7.29
CA GLU A 376 -7.05 19.11 6.59
C GLU A 376 -6.43 19.21 5.19
N LEU A 377 -7.32 19.34 4.20
CA LEU A 377 -7.01 19.55 2.80
C LEU A 377 -7.42 20.97 2.43
N THR A 378 -6.51 21.73 1.84
CA THR A 378 -6.79 23.04 1.23
C THR A 378 -6.17 23.08 -0.16
N THR A 379 -6.51 24.09 -0.96
CA THR A 379 -5.95 24.27 -2.31
C THR A 379 -4.46 24.63 -2.31
N SER A 380 -3.96 25.22 -1.21
CA SER A 380 -2.58 25.70 -1.08
C SER A 380 -1.70 24.85 -0.17
N THR A 381 -2.29 24.09 0.75
CA THR A 381 -1.58 23.31 1.75
C THR A 381 -2.24 21.93 1.92
N PRO A 382 -2.05 20.99 0.96
CA PRO A 382 -2.48 19.61 1.16
C PRO A 382 -1.66 18.93 2.27
N PRO A 383 -2.17 17.81 2.84
CA PRO A 383 -1.41 17.00 3.79
C PRO A 383 -0.03 16.65 3.24
N ALA A 384 1.02 16.96 4.02
CA ALA A 384 2.41 16.82 3.63
C ALA A 384 2.96 15.42 3.97
N ASP A 385 4.06 15.06 3.30
CA ASP A 385 4.81 13.84 3.62
C ASP A 385 5.43 13.94 5.02
N ILE A 386 5.29 12.87 5.81
CA ILE A 386 5.86 12.75 7.16
C ILE A 386 6.78 11.53 7.32
N SER A 387 7.30 11.01 6.21
CA SER A 387 8.12 9.79 6.19
C SER A 387 9.41 9.96 6.98
N ASP A 388 9.94 11.17 7.06
CA ASP A 388 11.14 11.50 7.83
C ASP A 388 10.97 11.29 9.34
N LEU A 389 9.74 11.11 9.84
CA LEU A 389 9.50 10.70 11.23
C LEU A 389 9.77 9.20 11.47
N LEU A 390 9.74 8.37 10.42
CA LEU A 390 9.85 6.92 10.52
C LEU A 390 11.12 6.41 11.22
N PRO A 391 12.34 6.91 10.93
CA PRO A 391 13.55 6.45 11.61
C PRO A 391 13.42 6.49 13.14
N SER A 392 12.87 7.58 13.68
CA SER A 392 12.70 7.77 15.14
C SER A 392 11.68 6.80 15.76
N MET A 393 10.76 6.26 14.96
CA MET A 393 9.73 5.33 15.44
C MET A 393 10.11 3.86 15.24
N LEU A 394 10.99 3.55 14.28
CA LEU A 394 11.26 2.18 13.84
C LEU A 394 12.58 1.62 14.36
N ILE A 395 13.61 2.46 14.58
CA ILE A 395 14.89 1.98 15.09
C ILE A 395 14.70 1.41 16.51
N GLY A 396 15.24 0.22 16.73
CA GLY A 396 15.10 -0.54 17.97
C GLY A 396 13.88 -1.45 18.03
N LEU A 397 12.96 -1.37 17.07
CA LEU A 397 11.83 -2.29 16.97
C LEU A 397 12.23 -3.59 16.27
N GLU A 398 11.58 -4.70 16.64
CA GLU A 398 11.62 -5.90 15.83
C GLU A 398 10.91 -5.66 14.48
N TRP A 399 11.30 -6.43 13.46
CA TRP A 399 10.76 -6.29 12.11
C TRP A 399 9.22 -6.36 12.10
N SER A 400 8.63 -7.30 12.84
CA SER A 400 7.17 -7.46 12.89
C SER A 400 6.48 -6.25 13.52
N GLU A 401 7.03 -5.69 14.59
CA GLU A 401 6.53 -4.49 15.26
C GLU A 401 6.61 -3.26 14.35
N ALA A 402 7.74 -3.11 13.65
CA ALA A 402 7.97 -2.01 12.73
C ALA A 402 6.98 -2.02 11.56
N MET A 403 6.65 -3.19 11.01
CA MET A 403 5.66 -3.30 9.93
C MET A 403 4.25 -2.92 10.42
N SER A 404 3.88 -3.26 11.66
CA SER A 404 2.64 -2.80 12.27
C SER A 404 2.60 -1.28 12.45
N VAL A 405 3.71 -0.68 12.92
CA VAL A 405 3.83 0.77 13.06
C VAL A 405 3.68 1.47 11.71
N LEU A 406 4.37 0.99 10.66
CA LEU A 406 4.23 1.50 9.29
C LEU A 406 2.79 1.40 8.79
N ALA A 407 2.13 0.25 8.98
CA ALA A 407 0.74 0.02 8.58
C ALA A 407 -0.30 0.84 9.38
N SER A 408 0.12 1.56 10.43
CA SER A 408 -0.73 2.43 11.24
C SER A 408 -0.64 3.91 10.87
N LEU A 409 0.14 4.27 9.85
CA LEU A 409 0.40 5.65 9.44
C LEU A 409 0.05 5.90 7.98
N ASP A 410 -0.62 7.02 7.73
CA ASP A 410 -0.76 7.62 6.40
C ASP A 410 0.41 8.58 6.19
N VAL A 411 1.55 8.03 5.75
CA VAL A 411 2.81 8.74 5.60
C VAL A 411 2.90 9.67 4.38
N PRO A 412 2.43 9.25 3.18
CA PRO A 412 2.66 10.03 1.96
C PRO A 412 1.91 11.37 1.94
N ALA A 413 2.48 12.34 1.23
CA ALA A 413 1.77 13.57 0.88
C ALA A 413 0.50 13.27 0.06
N VAL A 414 -0.50 14.16 0.12
CA VAL A 414 -1.70 14.08 -0.73
C VAL A 414 -1.46 14.84 -2.03
N ARG A 415 -1.78 14.18 -3.15
CA ARG A 415 -1.74 14.80 -4.47
C ARG A 415 -2.92 15.75 -4.65
N TYR A 416 -2.63 17.02 -4.94
CA TYR A 416 -3.64 18.00 -5.37
C TYR A 416 -3.70 18.15 -6.89
N ALA A 417 -2.55 18.05 -7.57
CA ALA A 417 -2.46 18.27 -9.02
C ALA A 417 -3.02 17.07 -9.81
N ASP A 418 -3.84 17.38 -10.84
CA ASP A 418 -4.35 16.49 -11.90
C ASP A 418 -5.71 15.80 -11.71
N VAL A 419 -6.44 15.99 -10.60
CA VAL A 419 -7.82 15.46 -10.49
C VAL A 419 -8.77 16.10 -11.52
N MET A 420 -8.44 17.31 -12.00
CA MET A 420 -9.22 18.06 -13.00
C MET A 420 -8.99 17.63 -14.46
N GLN A 421 -7.92 16.89 -14.79
CA GLN A 421 -7.68 16.47 -16.19
C GLN A 421 -8.32 15.12 -16.53
N VAL A 422 -8.57 14.26 -15.54
CA VAL A 422 -9.18 12.93 -15.78
C VAL A 422 -10.67 13.05 -16.16
N GLN A 423 -11.35 14.14 -15.79
CA GLN A 423 -12.77 14.35 -16.09
C GLN A 423 -13.06 15.01 -17.45
N GLY A 424 -12.02 15.42 -18.21
CA GLY A 424 -12.18 15.99 -19.56
C GLY A 424 -12.27 14.97 -20.70
N GLY A 425 -12.07 13.67 -20.43
CA GLY A 425 -11.97 12.63 -21.46
C GLY A 425 -13.28 11.92 -21.84
N GLY A 426 -14.43 12.47 -21.46
CA GLY A 426 -15.75 11.89 -21.71
C GLY A 426 -16.54 12.64 -22.79
N ALA A 427 -16.01 12.75 -24.01
CA ALA A 427 -16.78 13.00 -25.22
C ALA A 427 -15.87 12.92 -26.46
N LEU A 428 -15.85 11.75 -27.11
CA LEU A 428 -16.09 11.54 -28.55
C LEU A 428 -16.01 10.04 -28.87
#